data_AF-A0A536ZX62-F1
#
_entry.id   AF-A0A536ZX62-F1
#
_cell.length_a   1.000
_cell.length_b   1.000
_cell.length_c   1.000
_cell.angle_alpha   90.00
_cell.angle_beta   90.00
_cell.angle_gamma   90.00
#
_symmetry.space_group_name_H-M   'P 1'
#
loop_
_entity.id
_entity.type
_entity.pdbx_description
1 polymer ?
#
loop_
_entity_poly.entity_id
_entity_poly.type
_entity_poly.pdbx_seq_one_letter_code
_entity_poly.pdbx_strand_id
1 'polypeptide(L)'
;MIFRQLFDPQSSTYTYLLADAGSREALLIDPVFEQARRDAALLEELGLRLKLTLETHVHADHITGAWLLKQKLGSRIAVAATSGAEGADLYLQPSERIAFGKQHLEARATPGHTGGCTTYVLDDRSMAFTGDALFIRGCGRTDFQQGDARALYRSVRSQIFSLPDRCLVYPGHDYRGLTATSVGEEKLYNPRLAESIGENDFVGYMTNLGLPYPQQMDLAVPANLKCGKPEKTTTLDPDWAPLTYTFGGIWEVQPHWLEEHLRDVQIIDVREADEFNGPLGHVPGARLVPLGSLTKRVGELQKEKPVVTVCRSGARSAQATVLLGKAGFERVANLSGGMLRWRAQRFAVEGGTD
;
A
#
# COMPACT_ATOMS: atom_id res chain seq x y z
N MET A 1 12.28 7.10 -14.03
CA MET A 1 11.14 6.41 -13.42
C MET A 1 11.41 6.24 -11.94
N ILE A 2 10.42 6.50 -11.10
CA ILE A 2 10.40 6.09 -9.70
C ILE A 2 9.66 4.76 -9.64
N PHE A 3 10.22 3.79 -8.93
CA PHE A 3 9.65 2.45 -8.77
C PHE A 3 9.71 2.02 -7.31
N ARG A 4 8.62 1.48 -6.77
CA ARG A 4 8.57 0.80 -5.47
C ARG A 4 7.74 -0.47 -5.60
N GLN A 5 8.24 -1.54 -5.00
CA GLN A 5 7.49 -2.77 -4.73
C GLN A 5 7.18 -2.78 -3.25
N LEU A 6 5.89 -2.89 -2.92
CA LEU A 6 5.38 -2.97 -1.56
C LEU A 6 4.77 -4.36 -1.36
N PHE A 7 4.81 -4.87 -0.14
CA PHE A 7 4.34 -6.21 0.18
C PHE A 7 3.30 -6.15 1.29
N ASP A 8 2.17 -6.82 1.08
CA ASP A 8 1.21 -7.12 2.14
C ASP A 8 1.49 -8.53 2.71
N PRO A 9 1.84 -8.66 3.99
CA PRO A 9 2.17 -9.95 4.58
C PRO A 9 0.96 -10.84 4.87
N GLN A 10 -0.27 -10.31 4.89
CA GLN A 10 -1.47 -11.08 5.19
C GLN A 10 -1.92 -11.90 3.99
N SER A 11 -1.96 -11.29 2.80
CA SER A 11 -2.32 -11.94 1.54
C SER A 11 -1.11 -12.37 0.70
N SER A 12 0.10 -11.96 1.09
CA SER A 12 1.33 -12.11 0.31
C SER A 12 1.31 -11.38 -1.04
N THR A 13 0.54 -10.30 -1.12
CA THR A 13 0.36 -9.50 -2.34
C THR A 13 1.49 -8.51 -2.52
N TYR A 14 1.95 -8.36 -3.75
CA TYR A 14 2.78 -7.23 -4.17
C TYR A 14 1.94 -6.11 -4.78
N THR A 15 2.15 -4.90 -4.27
CA THR A 15 1.62 -3.66 -4.85
C THR A 15 2.79 -2.89 -5.49
N TYR A 16 2.59 -2.35 -6.69
CA TYR A 16 3.64 -1.66 -7.44
C TYR A 16 3.34 -0.20 -7.69
N LEU A 17 4.19 0.70 -7.17
CA LEU A 17 4.13 2.13 -7.46
C LEU A 17 5.11 2.47 -8.59
N LEU A 18 4.58 3.03 -9.66
CA LEU A 18 5.35 3.56 -10.79
C LEU A 18 5.06 5.05 -10.92
N ALA A 19 6.09 5.88 -11.09
CA ALA A 19 5.87 7.30 -11.36
C ALA A 19 6.91 7.90 -12.29
N ASP A 20 6.50 8.91 -13.05
CA ASP A 20 7.43 9.75 -13.80
C ASP A 20 8.05 10.80 -12.87
N ALA A 21 9.37 10.91 -12.91
CA ALA A 21 10.10 11.82 -12.01
C ALA A 21 9.88 13.30 -12.38
N GLY A 22 9.55 13.59 -13.64
CA GLY A 22 9.30 14.95 -14.13
C GLY A 22 7.90 15.43 -13.79
N SER A 23 6.87 14.73 -14.29
CA SER A 23 5.47 15.11 -14.11
C SER A 23 4.92 14.80 -12.72
N ARG A 24 5.59 13.93 -11.96
CA ARG A 24 5.13 13.37 -10.67
C ARG A 24 3.84 12.56 -10.77
N GLU A 25 3.36 12.25 -11.98
CA GLU A 25 2.21 11.37 -12.17
C GLU A 25 2.59 9.93 -11.83
N ALA A 26 1.73 9.27 -11.06
CA ALA A 26 1.93 7.91 -10.58
C ALA A 26 0.78 6.97 -10.95
N LEU A 27 1.12 5.71 -11.11
CA LEU A 27 0.22 4.56 -11.17
C LEU A 27 0.51 3.65 -9.97
N LEU A 28 -0.53 3.00 -9.44
CA LEU A 28 -0.40 2.00 -8.39
C LEU A 28 -1.11 0.71 -8.84
N ILE A 29 -0.37 -0.38 -8.97
CA ILE A 29 -0.88 -1.68 -9.43
C ILE A 29 -1.18 -2.56 -8.22
N ASP A 30 -2.36 -3.17 -8.20
CA ASP A 30 -2.87 -4.10 -7.18
C ASP A 30 -2.74 -3.55 -5.73
N PRO A 31 -3.33 -2.38 -5.41
CA PRO A 31 -3.36 -1.86 -4.03
C PRO A 31 -4.23 -2.72 -3.11
N VAL A 32 -3.79 -2.91 -1.87
CA VAL A 32 -4.54 -3.68 -0.85
C VAL A 32 -5.33 -2.73 0.06
N PHE A 33 -6.57 -3.08 0.41
CA PHE A 33 -7.49 -2.25 1.19
C PHE A 33 -6.90 -1.81 2.54
N GLU A 34 -6.35 -2.76 3.29
CA GLU A 34 -5.70 -2.54 4.59
C GLU A 34 -4.43 -1.67 4.48
N GLN A 35 -3.82 -1.63 3.29
CA GLN A 35 -2.60 -0.87 2.99
C GLN A 35 -2.86 0.49 2.35
N ALA A 36 -4.12 0.86 2.05
CA ALA A 36 -4.45 2.13 1.40
C ALA A 36 -3.86 3.35 2.12
N ARG A 37 -3.77 3.30 3.46
CA ARG A 37 -3.14 4.34 4.26
C ARG A 37 -1.62 4.41 4.05
N ARG A 38 -0.93 3.26 4.08
CA ARG A 38 0.51 3.15 3.81
C ARG A 38 0.84 3.70 2.42
N ASP A 39 0.04 3.31 1.43
CA ASP A 39 0.26 3.66 0.03
C ASP A 39 0.04 5.16 -0.20
N ALA A 40 -1.01 5.74 0.40
CA ALA A 40 -1.25 7.18 0.37
C ALA A 40 -0.11 7.98 1.02
N ALA A 41 0.39 7.52 2.17
CA ALA A 41 1.51 8.17 2.86
C ALA A 41 2.79 8.17 2.01
N LEU A 42 3.09 7.05 1.33
CA LEU A 42 4.24 6.96 0.44
C LEU A 42 4.14 7.92 -0.75
N LEU A 43 2.95 8.03 -1.35
CA LEU A 43 2.70 8.98 -2.44
C LEU A 43 2.92 10.43 -1.99
N GLU A 44 2.43 10.79 -0.81
CA GLU A 44 2.62 12.12 -0.21
C GLU A 44 4.09 12.41 0.07
N GLU A 45 4.82 11.50 0.74
CA GLU A 45 6.25 11.67 1.06
C GLU A 45 7.13 11.79 -0.19
N LEU A 46 6.77 11.10 -1.27
CA LEU A 46 7.49 11.19 -2.55
C LEU A 46 7.04 12.37 -3.43
N GLY A 47 6.03 13.13 -3.00
CA GLY A 47 5.47 14.26 -3.74
C GLY A 47 4.85 13.83 -5.08
N LEU A 48 4.12 12.71 -5.08
CA LEU A 48 3.54 12.09 -6.28
C LEU A 48 2.03 12.29 -6.33
N ARG A 49 1.49 12.47 -7.54
CA ARG A 49 0.05 12.50 -7.79
C ARG A 49 -0.41 11.16 -8.35
N LEU A 50 -1.17 10.40 -7.57
CA LEU A 50 -1.77 9.16 -8.02
C LEU A 50 -2.84 9.42 -9.08
N LYS A 51 -2.58 8.99 -10.32
CA LYS A 51 -3.48 9.16 -11.46
C LYS A 51 -4.50 8.02 -11.51
N LEU A 52 -4.01 6.79 -11.43
CA LEU A 52 -4.82 5.57 -11.56
C LEU A 52 -4.33 4.50 -10.58
N THR A 53 -5.28 3.79 -9.98
CA THR A 53 -5.04 2.42 -9.52
C THR A 53 -5.36 1.45 -10.65
N LEU A 54 -4.53 0.43 -10.83
CA LEU A 54 -4.67 -0.57 -11.87
C LEU A 54 -4.83 -1.95 -11.23
N GLU A 55 -5.88 -2.67 -11.59
CA GLU A 55 -6.11 -4.04 -11.12
C GLU A 55 -5.71 -5.03 -12.21
N THR A 56 -4.77 -5.93 -11.91
CA THR A 56 -4.43 -7.02 -12.82
C THR A 56 -5.58 -8.01 -12.98
N HIS A 57 -6.39 -8.20 -11.94
CA HIS A 57 -7.59 -9.04 -11.95
C HIS A 57 -8.50 -8.76 -10.75
N VAL A 58 -9.66 -9.39 -10.68
CA VAL A 58 -10.49 -9.40 -9.47
C VAL A 58 -9.84 -10.35 -8.46
N HIS A 59 -9.25 -9.82 -7.39
CA HIS A 59 -8.53 -10.61 -6.40
C HIS A 59 -9.47 -11.46 -5.52
N ALA A 60 -8.99 -12.62 -5.05
CA ALA A 60 -9.74 -13.56 -4.21
C ALA A 60 -9.17 -13.72 -2.79
N ASP A 61 -8.01 -13.13 -2.54
CA ASP A 61 -7.20 -13.26 -1.34
C ASP A 61 -7.19 -11.98 -0.49
N HIS A 62 -7.47 -10.82 -1.09
CA HIS A 62 -7.58 -9.52 -0.43
C HIS A 62 -8.65 -8.63 -1.10
N ILE A 63 -9.11 -7.59 -0.40
CA ILE A 63 -9.96 -6.55 -0.98
C ILE A 63 -9.05 -5.47 -1.59
N THR A 64 -9.34 -5.00 -2.80
CA THR A 64 -8.56 -3.91 -3.41
C THR A 64 -8.73 -2.59 -2.64
N GLY A 65 -7.64 -1.84 -2.50
CA GLY A 65 -7.61 -0.48 -1.97
C GLY A 65 -8.04 0.60 -2.97
N ALA A 66 -8.37 0.23 -4.21
CA ALA A 66 -8.70 1.15 -5.30
C ALA A 66 -9.78 2.18 -4.93
N TRP A 67 -10.91 1.73 -4.35
CA TRP A 67 -11.99 2.64 -3.95
C TRP A 67 -11.55 3.63 -2.87
N LEU A 68 -10.83 3.17 -1.84
CA LEU A 68 -10.34 4.04 -0.76
C LEU A 68 -9.36 5.08 -1.27
N LEU A 69 -8.41 4.69 -2.12
CA LEU A 69 -7.44 5.60 -2.72
C LEU A 69 -8.12 6.63 -3.63
N LYS A 70 -9.15 6.23 -4.37
CA LYS A 70 -10.00 7.16 -5.11
C LYS A 70 -10.68 8.17 -4.20
N GLN A 71 -11.29 7.74 -3.09
CA GLN A 71 -11.92 8.67 -2.13
C GLN A 71 -10.91 9.62 -1.49
N LYS A 72 -9.73 9.11 -1.15
CA LYS A 72 -8.71 9.87 -0.40
C LYS A 72 -7.89 10.81 -1.26
N LEU A 73 -7.52 10.38 -2.48
CA LEU A 73 -6.56 11.07 -3.34
C LEU A 73 -7.15 11.54 -4.68
N GLY A 74 -8.40 11.19 -4.98
CA GLY A 74 -9.03 11.53 -6.26
C GLY A 74 -8.48 10.76 -7.46
N SER A 75 -7.77 9.65 -7.24
CA SER A 75 -7.31 8.77 -8.31
C SER A 75 -8.49 8.11 -9.03
N ARG A 76 -8.28 7.68 -10.27
CA ARG A 76 -9.25 6.88 -11.02
C ARG A 76 -8.95 5.38 -10.85
N ILE A 77 -9.95 4.54 -11.06
CA ILE A 77 -9.82 3.07 -10.99
C ILE A 77 -9.85 2.50 -12.41
N ALA A 78 -8.84 1.71 -12.78
CA ALA A 78 -8.84 0.95 -14.02
C ALA A 78 -8.78 -0.55 -13.77
N VAL A 79 -9.59 -1.29 -14.53
CA VAL A 79 -9.63 -2.75 -14.52
C VAL A 79 -9.90 -3.24 -15.94
N ALA A 80 -9.58 -4.49 -16.26
CA ALA A 80 -9.94 -5.08 -17.54
C ALA A 80 -11.45 -5.02 -17.80
N ALA A 81 -11.85 -4.71 -19.05
CA ALA A 81 -13.26 -4.75 -19.45
C ALA A 81 -13.91 -6.14 -19.30
N THR A 82 -13.11 -7.21 -19.31
CA THR A 82 -13.55 -8.61 -19.15
C THR A 82 -13.54 -9.09 -17.71
N SER A 83 -13.25 -8.22 -16.74
CA SER A 83 -13.18 -8.58 -15.31
C SER A 83 -14.54 -8.87 -14.68
N GLY A 84 -15.63 -8.35 -15.26
CA GLY A 84 -16.97 -8.40 -14.67
C GLY A 84 -17.18 -7.47 -13.48
N ALA A 85 -16.18 -6.65 -13.11
CA ALA A 85 -16.32 -5.66 -12.05
C ALA A 85 -17.20 -4.48 -12.52
N GLU A 86 -17.87 -3.85 -11.56
CA GLU A 86 -18.64 -2.62 -11.73
C GLU A 86 -18.05 -1.49 -10.87
N GLY A 87 -18.26 -0.25 -11.31
CA GLY A 87 -17.83 0.95 -10.57
C GLY A 87 -16.43 1.47 -10.89
N ALA A 88 -15.69 0.83 -11.81
CA ALA A 88 -14.41 1.36 -12.29
C ALA A 88 -14.61 2.61 -13.17
N ASP A 89 -13.58 3.48 -13.23
CA ASP A 89 -13.58 4.68 -14.07
C ASP A 89 -13.08 4.42 -15.48
N LEU A 90 -12.35 3.32 -15.67
CA LEU A 90 -11.78 2.86 -16.94
C LEU A 90 -11.88 1.35 -17.03
N TYR A 91 -12.49 0.88 -18.12
CA TYR A 91 -12.53 -0.54 -18.49
C TYR A 91 -11.57 -0.75 -19.65
N LEU A 92 -10.40 -1.27 -19.32
CA LEU A 92 -9.28 -1.38 -20.24
C LEU A 92 -9.53 -2.44 -21.29
N GLN A 93 -9.26 -2.09 -22.55
CA GLN A 93 -9.23 -3.03 -23.67
C GLN A 93 -7.81 -3.59 -23.87
N PRO A 94 -7.66 -4.76 -24.50
CA PRO A 94 -6.34 -5.27 -24.86
C PRO A 94 -5.57 -4.28 -25.74
N SER A 95 -4.26 -4.16 -25.51
CA SER A 95 -3.32 -3.23 -26.15
C SER A 95 -3.54 -1.74 -25.83
N GLU A 96 -4.45 -1.41 -24.91
CA GLU A 96 -4.64 -0.03 -24.46
C GLU A 96 -3.41 0.47 -23.69
N ARG A 97 -3.06 1.75 -23.90
CA ARG A 97 -1.88 2.38 -23.29
C ARG A 97 -2.27 3.34 -22.18
N ILE A 98 -1.77 3.09 -20.98
CA ILE A 98 -1.99 3.90 -19.78
C ILE A 98 -0.78 4.81 -19.57
N ALA A 99 -0.88 6.05 -20.01
CA ALA A 99 0.20 7.03 -19.87
C ALA A 99 0.32 7.61 -18.45
N PHE A 100 1.55 7.87 -18.00
CA PHE A 100 1.90 8.59 -16.77
C PHE A 100 3.20 9.38 -17.02
N GLY A 101 3.08 10.70 -17.13
CA GLY A 101 4.15 11.56 -17.65
C GLY A 101 4.56 11.15 -19.07
N LYS A 102 5.86 10.95 -19.29
CA LYS A 102 6.41 10.52 -20.58
C LYS A 102 6.41 9.00 -20.80
N GLN A 103 6.01 8.24 -19.78
CA GLN A 103 6.02 6.77 -19.81
C GLN A 103 4.60 6.22 -19.98
N HIS A 104 4.47 4.96 -20.40
CA HIS A 104 3.18 4.27 -20.38
C HIS A 104 3.29 2.78 -20.07
N LEU A 105 2.18 2.20 -19.61
CA LEU A 105 1.96 0.76 -19.55
C LEU A 105 1.04 0.33 -20.69
N GLU A 106 1.35 -0.76 -21.38
CA GLU A 106 0.46 -1.46 -22.32
C GLU A 106 -0.29 -2.57 -21.57
N ALA A 107 -1.61 -2.58 -21.66
CA ALA A 107 -2.46 -3.63 -21.07
C ALA A 107 -2.53 -4.84 -22.01
N ARG A 108 -2.02 -6.00 -21.60
CA ARG A 108 -2.10 -7.26 -22.35
C ARG A 108 -3.07 -8.21 -21.67
N ALA A 109 -4.08 -8.67 -22.41
CA ALA A 109 -5.03 -9.65 -21.89
C ALA A 109 -4.33 -11.00 -21.69
N THR A 110 -4.27 -11.45 -20.43
CA THR A 110 -3.66 -12.71 -20.03
C THR A 110 -4.64 -13.58 -19.25
N PRO A 111 -5.82 -13.92 -19.81
CA PRO A 111 -6.79 -14.76 -19.14
C PRO A 111 -6.22 -16.13 -18.81
N GLY A 112 -6.73 -16.74 -17.74
CA GLY A 112 -6.35 -18.09 -17.37
C GLY A 112 -6.42 -18.32 -15.87
N HIS A 113 -5.83 -17.43 -15.07
CA HIS A 113 -6.10 -17.43 -13.63
C HIS A 113 -7.55 -16.97 -13.36
N THR A 114 -7.95 -15.86 -13.99
CA THR A 114 -9.35 -15.44 -14.15
C THR A 114 -9.62 -15.09 -15.62
N GLY A 115 -10.88 -14.92 -16.00
CA GLY A 115 -11.25 -14.38 -17.32
C GLY A 115 -10.83 -12.92 -17.55
N GLY A 116 -10.57 -12.16 -16.48
CA GLY A 116 -10.22 -10.75 -16.50
C GLY A 116 -8.73 -10.42 -16.35
N CYS A 117 -7.87 -11.44 -16.23
CA CYS A 117 -6.45 -11.22 -15.96
C CYS A 117 -5.76 -10.39 -17.05
N THR A 118 -4.99 -9.39 -16.61
CA THR A 118 -4.24 -8.46 -17.46
C THR A 118 -2.82 -8.33 -16.96
N THR A 119 -1.86 -8.45 -17.88
CA THR A 119 -0.46 -8.10 -17.65
C THR A 119 -0.20 -6.68 -18.12
N TYR A 120 0.44 -5.86 -17.28
CA TYR A 120 0.86 -4.51 -17.67
C TYR A 120 2.33 -4.49 -18.08
N VAL A 121 2.64 -4.01 -19.28
CA VAL A 121 4.01 -4.00 -19.82
C VAL A 121 4.50 -2.56 -19.94
N LEU A 122 5.67 -2.25 -19.38
CA LEU A 122 6.30 -0.94 -19.53
C LEU A 122 6.70 -0.69 -20.98
N ASP A 123 6.60 0.55 -21.43
CA ASP A 123 6.82 0.98 -22.82
C ASP A 123 8.14 0.52 -23.46
N ASP A 124 9.24 0.55 -22.70
CA ASP A 124 10.56 0.06 -23.13
C ASP A 124 10.73 -1.47 -23.00
N ARG A 125 9.69 -2.17 -22.55
CA ARG A 125 9.60 -3.62 -22.32
C ARG A 125 10.65 -4.14 -21.33
N SER A 126 11.18 -3.28 -20.46
CA SER A 126 12.11 -3.69 -19.41
C SER A 126 11.43 -4.37 -18.23
N MET A 127 10.13 -4.13 -18.02
CA MET A 127 9.34 -4.66 -16.90
C MET A 127 7.93 -5.04 -17.35
N ALA A 128 7.40 -6.13 -16.78
CA ALA A 128 6.03 -6.56 -16.91
C ALA A 128 5.44 -6.95 -15.54
N PHE A 129 4.24 -6.49 -15.26
CA PHE A 129 3.48 -6.79 -14.04
C PHE A 129 2.42 -7.82 -14.38
N THR A 130 2.65 -9.07 -13.97
CA THR A 130 1.94 -10.24 -14.52
C THR A 130 0.72 -10.66 -13.72
N GLY A 131 0.43 -9.96 -12.61
CA GLY A 131 -0.59 -10.38 -11.65
C GLY A 131 -0.41 -11.86 -11.33
N ASP A 132 -1.51 -12.60 -11.43
CA ASP A 132 -1.53 -14.03 -11.14
C ASP A 132 -1.43 -14.92 -12.40
N ALA A 133 -1.14 -14.34 -13.56
CA ALA A 133 -0.89 -15.14 -14.77
C ALA A 133 0.45 -15.88 -14.71
N LEU A 134 1.51 -15.23 -14.22
CA LEU A 134 2.85 -15.81 -14.10
C LEU A 134 3.48 -15.39 -12.77
N PHE A 135 4.00 -16.38 -12.04
CA PHE A 135 4.75 -16.20 -10.80
C PHE A 135 6.22 -16.55 -10.98
N ILE A 136 7.02 -16.29 -9.95
CA ILE A 136 8.41 -16.73 -9.88
C ILE A 136 8.45 -18.25 -9.74
N ARG A 137 8.83 -18.94 -10.82
CA ARG A 137 8.81 -20.42 -10.94
C ARG A 137 7.43 -21.03 -10.69
N GLY A 138 6.37 -20.35 -11.10
CA GLY A 138 5.01 -20.83 -10.94
C GLY A 138 3.99 -20.04 -11.76
N CYS A 139 2.72 -20.19 -11.42
CA CYS A 139 1.59 -19.43 -11.97
C CYS A 139 0.40 -19.51 -11.01
N GLY A 140 -0.58 -18.62 -11.19
CA GLY A 140 -1.86 -18.68 -10.49
C GLY A 140 -2.62 -19.96 -10.77
N ARG A 141 -3.53 -20.29 -9.86
CA ARG A 141 -4.50 -21.40 -10.00
C ARG A 141 -5.52 -21.09 -11.09
N THR A 142 -6.22 -22.10 -11.62
CA THR A 142 -7.11 -21.93 -12.78
C THR A 142 -8.47 -22.61 -12.59
N ASP A 143 -8.88 -22.85 -11.35
CA ASP A 143 -10.04 -23.66 -10.96
C ASP A 143 -11.20 -22.82 -10.38
N PHE A 144 -11.03 -21.51 -10.29
CA PHE A 144 -12.04 -20.53 -9.85
C PHE A 144 -12.11 -19.34 -10.82
N GLN A 145 -13.11 -18.45 -10.66
CA GLN A 145 -13.20 -17.16 -11.37
C GLN A 145 -13.05 -17.24 -12.89
N GLN A 146 -13.72 -18.23 -13.50
CA GLN A 146 -13.64 -18.53 -14.94
C GLN A 146 -12.21 -18.88 -15.42
N GLY A 147 -11.37 -19.37 -14.50
CA GLY A 147 -10.03 -19.84 -14.79
C GLY A 147 -10.02 -21.01 -15.78
N ASP A 148 -8.97 -21.05 -16.60
CA ASP A 148 -8.76 -22.06 -17.64
C ASP A 148 -7.26 -22.26 -17.85
N ALA A 149 -6.77 -23.48 -17.62
CA ALA A 149 -5.36 -23.83 -17.77
C ALA A 149 -4.87 -23.73 -19.23
N ARG A 150 -5.68 -24.07 -20.24
CA ARG A 150 -5.27 -23.90 -21.64
C ARG A 150 -5.17 -22.43 -22.00
N ALA A 151 -6.13 -21.62 -21.54
CA ALA A 151 -6.07 -20.17 -21.72
C ALA A 151 -4.79 -19.62 -21.07
N LEU A 152 -4.51 -19.98 -19.82
CA LEU A 152 -3.33 -19.54 -19.10
C LEU A 152 -2.04 -19.88 -19.84
N TYR A 153 -1.89 -21.14 -20.28
CA TYR A 153 -0.73 -21.61 -21.03
C TYR A 153 -0.49 -20.78 -22.30
N ARG A 154 -1.55 -20.51 -23.06
CA ARG A 154 -1.49 -19.73 -24.31
C ARG A 154 -1.23 -18.24 -24.05
N SER A 155 -1.83 -17.69 -23.00
CA SER A 155 -1.63 -16.30 -22.59
C SER A 155 -0.20 -16.04 -22.16
N VAL A 156 0.39 -16.90 -21.32
CA VAL A 156 1.79 -16.77 -20.91
C VAL A 156 2.71 -16.80 -22.13
N ARG A 157 2.51 -17.74 -23.06
CA ARG A 157 3.35 -17.85 -24.27
C ARG A 157 3.23 -16.66 -25.20
N SER A 158 2.00 -16.25 -25.53
CA SER A 158 1.75 -15.23 -26.54
C SER A 158 1.97 -13.80 -26.02
N GLN A 159 1.71 -13.54 -24.73
CA GLN A 159 1.72 -12.18 -24.18
C GLN A 159 2.94 -11.88 -23.30
N ILE A 160 3.48 -12.89 -22.60
CA ILE A 160 4.58 -12.68 -21.64
C ILE A 160 5.90 -13.22 -22.22
N PHE A 161 5.94 -14.47 -22.68
CA PHE A 161 7.16 -15.04 -23.29
C PHE A 161 7.53 -14.44 -24.65
N SER A 162 6.61 -13.70 -25.28
CA SER A 162 6.93 -12.89 -26.47
C SER A 162 7.71 -11.61 -26.16
N LEU A 163 7.90 -11.26 -24.88
CA LEU A 163 8.73 -10.15 -24.44
C LEU A 163 10.23 -10.51 -24.51
N PRO A 164 11.14 -9.52 -24.49
CA PRO A 164 12.58 -9.78 -24.42
C PRO A 164 12.94 -10.61 -23.19
N ASP A 165 13.90 -11.53 -23.31
CA ASP A 165 14.29 -12.41 -22.19
C ASP A 165 14.77 -11.65 -20.95
N ARG A 166 15.36 -10.46 -21.15
CA ARG A 166 15.79 -9.55 -20.07
C ARG A 166 14.64 -8.79 -19.37
N CYS A 167 13.41 -8.90 -19.86
CA CYS A 167 12.26 -8.24 -19.27
C CYS A 167 12.01 -8.81 -17.87
N LEU A 168 12.04 -7.94 -16.86
CA LEU A 168 11.74 -8.32 -15.49
C LEU A 168 10.24 -8.59 -15.34
N VAL A 169 9.92 -9.66 -14.62
CA VAL A 169 8.56 -10.08 -14.34
C VAL A 169 8.30 -9.86 -12.85
N TYR A 170 7.24 -9.10 -12.59
CA TYR A 170 6.77 -8.71 -11.27
C TYR A 170 5.37 -9.30 -11.03
N PRO A 171 5.24 -10.38 -10.23
CA PRO A 171 3.98 -11.08 -10.02
C PRO A 171 3.04 -10.34 -9.06
N GLY A 172 1.77 -10.73 -9.02
CA GLY A 172 0.82 -10.30 -7.98
C GLY A 172 1.17 -10.86 -6.61
N HIS A 173 1.77 -12.06 -6.54
CA HIS A 173 2.06 -12.76 -5.29
C HIS A 173 3.40 -13.50 -5.30
N ASP A 174 4.00 -13.64 -4.13
CA ASP A 174 5.04 -14.64 -3.84
C ASP A 174 4.96 -15.08 -2.37
N TYR A 175 5.19 -16.36 -2.12
CA TYR A 175 5.06 -16.98 -0.79
C TYR A 175 6.40 -17.44 -0.20
N ARG A 176 7.53 -17.00 -0.79
CA ARG A 176 8.90 -17.45 -0.45
C ARG A 176 9.87 -16.29 -0.24
N GLY A 177 9.41 -15.04 -0.34
CA GLY A 177 10.24 -13.84 -0.22
C GLY A 177 11.03 -13.50 -1.48
N LEU A 178 10.65 -14.04 -2.64
CA LEU A 178 11.24 -13.73 -3.94
C LEU A 178 10.49 -12.55 -4.57
N THR A 179 11.23 -11.55 -5.04
CA THR A 179 10.64 -10.26 -5.42
C THR A 179 10.41 -10.08 -6.92
N ALA A 180 11.23 -10.71 -7.76
CA ALA A 180 11.11 -10.65 -9.22
C ALA A 180 11.76 -11.87 -9.88
N THR A 181 11.43 -12.08 -11.16
CA THR A 181 12.08 -13.03 -12.08
C THR A 181 12.28 -12.33 -13.43
N SER A 182 12.70 -13.06 -14.45
CA SER A 182 12.75 -12.55 -15.83
C SER A 182 12.08 -13.50 -16.80
N VAL A 183 11.69 -12.98 -17.96
CA VAL A 183 11.09 -13.77 -19.03
C VAL A 183 12.00 -14.93 -19.44
N GLY A 184 13.31 -14.68 -19.59
CA GLY A 184 14.28 -15.71 -19.96
C GLY A 184 14.40 -16.81 -18.91
N GLU A 185 14.38 -16.45 -17.64
CA GLU A 185 14.41 -17.43 -16.55
C GLU A 185 13.14 -18.29 -16.52
N GLU A 186 11.95 -17.70 -16.69
CA GLU A 186 10.70 -18.47 -16.67
C GLU A 186 10.55 -19.36 -17.91
N LYS A 187 11.03 -18.92 -19.08
CA LYS A 187 11.08 -19.76 -20.29
C LYS A 187 11.92 -21.02 -20.09
N LEU A 188 13.04 -20.91 -19.38
CA LEU A 188 13.98 -22.01 -19.18
C LEU A 188 13.64 -22.88 -17.97
N TYR A 189 13.17 -22.27 -16.88
CA TYR A 189 13.17 -22.89 -15.56
C TYR A 189 11.80 -22.91 -14.87
N ASN A 190 10.73 -22.35 -15.46
CA ASN A 190 9.41 -22.49 -14.85
C ASN A 190 8.98 -23.97 -14.87
N PRO A 191 8.77 -24.62 -13.71
CA PRO A 191 8.50 -26.05 -13.64
C PRO A 191 7.13 -26.45 -14.22
N ARG A 192 6.27 -25.48 -14.56
CA ARG A 192 4.94 -25.70 -15.13
C ARG A 192 4.82 -25.18 -16.56
N LEU A 193 5.51 -24.08 -16.87
CA LEU A 193 5.26 -23.29 -18.08
C LEU A 193 6.46 -23.14 -19.01
N ALA A 194 7.66 -23.62 -18.64
CA ALA A 194 8.87 -23.54 -19.47
C ALA A 194 8.60 -23.98 -20.92
N GLU A 195 9.39 -23.48 -21.87
CA GLU A 195 9.17 -23.73 -23.30
C GLU A 195 9.23 -25.21 -23.68
N SER A 196 9.97 -26.01 -22.91
CA SER A 196 10.05 -27.47 -23.06
C SER A 196 8.78 -28.22 -22.62
N ILE A 197 7.84 -27.57 -21.93
CA ILE A 197 6.62 -28.19 -21.40
C ILE A 197 5.47 -28.00 -22.38
N GLY A 198 4.73 -29.07 -22.71
CA GLY A 198 3.58 -29.02 -23.60
C GLY A 198 2.28 -28.56 -22.92
N GLU A 199 1.29 -28.12 -23.72
CA GLU A 199 0.00 -27.63 -23.19
C GLU A 199 -0.73 -28.69 -22.36
N ASN A 200 -0.73 -29.94 -22.82
CA ASN A 200 -1.41 -31.03 -22.10
C ASN A 200 -0.70 -31.39 -20.78
N ASP A 201 0.63 -31.31 -20.72
CA ASP A 201 1.39 -31.54 -19.49
C ASP A 201 1.05 -30.47 -18.45
N PHE A 202 1.00 -29.20 -18.88
CA PHE A 202 0.58 -28.09 -18.04
C PHE A 202 -0.86 -28.26 -17.53
N VAL A 203 -1.81 -28.56 -18.42
CA VAL A 203 -3.21 -28.79 -18.04
C VAL A 203 -3.31 -29.94 -17.03
N GLY A 204 -2.62 -31.06 -17.30
CA GLY A 204 -2.56 -32.20 -16.38
C GLY A 204 -1.99 -31.82 -15.02
N TYR A 205 -0.93 -31.01 -14.99
CA TYR A 205 -0.36 -30.47 -13.74
C TYR A 205 -1.42 -29.64 -12.98
N MET A 206 -2.05 -28.68 -13.66
CA MET A 206 -2.99 -27.75 -13.02
C MET A 206 -4.25 -28.45 -12.49
N THR A 207 -4.75 -29.46 -13.21
CA THR A 207 -5.89 -30.29 -12.76
C THR A 207 -5.59 -31.07 -11.48
N ASN A 208 -4.33 -31.44 -11.23
CA ASN A 208 -3.92 -32.27 -10.10
C ASN A 208 -3.24 -31.48 -8.96
N LEU A 209 -3.34 -30.14 -8.97
CA LEU A 209 -2.73 -29.28 -7.94
C LEU A 209 -3.28 -29.52 -6.53
N GLY A 210 -4.57 -29.88 -6.41
CA GLY A 210 -5.20 -30.23 -5.12
C GLY A 210 -5.18 -29.12 -4.06
N LEU A 211 -5.20 -27.85 -4.49
CA LEU A 211 -5.09 -26.72 -3.57
C LEU A 211 -6.37 -26.52 -2.74
N PRO A 212 -6.25 -26.08 -1.47
CA PRO A 212 -7.41 -25.77 -0.64
C PRO A 212 -8.25 -24.63 -1.24
N TYR A 213 -9.49 -24.52 -0.77
CA TYR A 213 -10.36 -23.39 -1.07
C TYR A 213 -9.69 -22.06 -0.64
N PRO A 214 -9.71 -20.99 -1.46
CA PRO A 214 -9.10 -19.73 -1.08
C PRO A 214 -9.85 -19.07 0.09
N GLN A 215 -9.12 -18.77 1.16
CA GLN A 215 -9.71 -18.42 2.47
C GLN A 215 -10.59 -17.16 2.45
N GLN A 216 -10.26 -16.17 1.63
CA GLN A 216 -10.95 -14.88 1.58
C GLN A 216 -11.92 -14.74 0.39
N MET A 217 -12.06 -15.77 -0.45
CA MET A 217 -12.75 -15.62 -1.74
C MET A 217 -14.19 -15.13 -1.61
N ASP A 218 -14.91 -15.63 -0.61
CA ASP A 218 -16.32 -15.30 -0.35
C ASP A 218 -16.54 -13.85 0.10
N LEU A 219 -15.48 -13.19 0.56
CA LEU A 219 -15.49 -11.78 0.97
C LEU A 219 -14.84 -10.89 -0.10
N ALA A 220 -13.66 -11.27 -0.56
CA ALA A 220 -12.83 -10.50 -1.49
C ALA A 220 -13.49 -10.38 -2.86
N VAL A 221 -13.94 -11.48 -3.47
CA VAL A 221 -14.48 -11.43 -4.84
C VAL A 221 -15.73 -10.55 -4.93
N PRO A 222 -16.75 -10.66 -4.07
CA PRO A 222 -17.91 -9.77 -4.11
C PRO A 222 -17.55 -8.29 -3.88
N ALA A 223 -16.57 -7.99 -3.01
CA ALA A 223 -16.12 -6.63 -2.76
C ALA A 223 -15.35 -6.07 -3.98
N ASN A 224 -14.49 -6.87 -4.59
CA ASN A 224 -13.64 -6.49 -5.71
C ASN A 224 -14.41 -6.38 -7.03
N LEU A 225 -15.50 -7.13 -7.19
CA LEU A 225 -16.49 -6.87 -8.25
C LEU A 225 -17.16 -5.50 -8.13
N LYS A 226 -17.02 -4.81 -6.99
CA LYS A 226 -17.43 -3.41 -6.79
C LYS A 226 -16.23 -2.48 -6.58
N CYS A 227 -15.07 -2.87 -7.11
CA CYS A 227 -13.80 -2.13 -7.01
C CYS A 227 -13.34 -1.84 -5.57
N GLY A 228 -13.68 -2.71 -4.61
CA GLY A 228 -13.33 -2.54 -3.19
C GLY A 228 -14.23 -1.56 -2.44
N LYS A 229 -15.37 -1.16 -3.01
CA LYS A 229 -16.35 -0.31 -2.32
C LYS A 229 -17.00 -1.07 -1.15
N PRO A 230 -16.84 -0.61 0.10
CA PRO A 230 -17.43 -1.29 1.25
C PRO A 230 -18.96 -1.11 1.26
N GLU A 231 -19.68 -2.08 1.82
CA GLU A 231 -21.15 -1.99 1.95
C GLU A 231 -21.59 -0.88 2.91
N LYS A 232 -20.79 -0.63 3.94
CA LYS A 232 -20.96 0.48 4.88
C LYS A 232 -19.76 1.40 4.77
N THR A 233 -20.00 2.70 4.67
CA THR A 233 -18.94 3.70 4.71
C THR A 233 -18.17 3.53 6.01
N THR A 234 -16.91 3.12 5.91
CA THR A 234 -15.99 3.00 7.03
C THR A 234 -14.87 4.00 6.81
N THR A 235 -14.67 4.91 7.76
CA THR A 235 -13.46 5.73 7.82
C THR A 235 -12.41 4.90 8.55
N LEU A 236 -11.35 4.51 7.85
CA LEU A 236 -10.24 3.83 8.51
C LEU A 236 -9.48 4.79 9.44
N ASP A 237 -9.46 6.07 9.10
CA ASP A 237 -8.67 7.08 9.77
C ASP A 237 -9.36 7.58 11.06
N PRO A 238 -8.60 7.86 12.15
CA PRO A 238 -9.15 8.38 13.40
C PRO A 238 -9.81 9.75 13.20
N ASP A 239 -10.84 10.03 13.99
CA ASP A 239 -11.70 11.21 13.88
C ASP A 239 -11.50 12.26 15.00
N TRP A 240 -10.67 11.95 16.00
CA TRP A 240 -10.48 12.81 17.17
C TRP A 240 -9.60 14.04 16.91
N ALA A 241 -8.88 14.08 15.79
CA ALA A 241 -8.04 15.19 15.34
C ALA A 241 -7.79 15.09 13.82
N PRO A 242 -7.37 16.18 13.14
CA PRO A 242 -6.89 16.12 11.77
C PRO A 242 -5.50 15.49 11.74
N LEU A 243 -5.47 14.15 11.64
CA LEU A 243 -4.23 13.37 11.67
C LEU A 243 -3.73 13.02 10.26
N THR A 244 -2.42 13.07 10.11
CA THR A 244 -1.71 12.54 8.94
C THR A 244 -1.00 11.26 9.35
N TYR A 245 -1.09 10.20 8.55
CA TYR A 245 -0.29 9.00 8.77
C TYR A 245 0.96 9.04 7.91
N THR A 246 2.12 8.84 8.53
CA THR A 246 3.41 8.78 7.83
C THR A 246 3.67 7.37 7.29
N PHE A 247 4.53 7.24 6.29
CA PHE A 247 4.94 5.93 5.76
C PHE A 247 5.70 5.12 6.83
N GLY A 248 6.34 5.79 7.78
CA GLY A 248 6.94 5.19 8.97
C GLY A 248 5.96 4.61 9.99
N GLY A 249 4.65 4.69 9.73
CA GLY A 249 3.63 4.06 10.55
C GLY A 249 3.15 4.90 11.74
N ILE A 250 3.42 6.21 11.72
CA ILE A 250 3.17 7.11 12.84
C ILE A 250 2.05 8.09 12.48
N TRP A 251 1.05 8.19 13.36
CA TRP A 251 0.06 9.26 13.33
C TRP A 251 0.68 10.57 13.80
N GLU A 252 0.56 11.61 12.99
CA GLU A 252 1.01 12.95 13.29
C GLU A 252 -0.14 13.95 13.34
N VAL A 253 -0.03 14.91 14.25
CA VAL A 253 -0.89 16.09 14.30
C VAL A 253 -0.07 17.33 14.00
N GLN A 254 -0.68 18.28 13.28
CA GLN A 254 -0.01 19.54 12.95
C GLN A 254 -0.03 20.50 14.16
N PRO A 255 1.08 21.23 14.41
CA PRO A 255 1.17 22.18 15.51
C PRO A 255 0.02 23.21 15.59
N HIS A 256 -0.44 23.73 14.45
CA HIS A 256 -1.51 24.74 14.42
C HIS A 256 -2.83 24.26 15.02
N TRP A 257 -3.26 23.04 14.68
CA TRP A 257 -4.47 22.47 15.28
C TRP A 257 -4.29 22.25 16.78
N LEU A 258 -3.13 21.73 17.20
CA LEU A 258 -2.86 21.46 18.61
C LEU A 258 -2.90 22.74 19.46
N GLU A 259 -2.39 23.86 18.95
CA GLU A 259 -2.42 25.15 19.66
C GLU A 259 -3.83 25.59 20.05
N GLU A 260 -4.81 25.36 19.18
CA GLU A 260 -6.21 25.72 19.43
C GLU A 260 -6.93 24.70 20.34
N HIS A 261 -6.38 23.49 20.51
CA HIS A 261 -7.04 22.34 21.16
C HIS A 261 -6.22 21.77 22.35
N LEU A 262 -5.34 22.58 22.95
CA LEU A 262 -4.47 22.15 24.07
C LEU A 262 -5.24 21.51 25.23
N ARG A 263 -6.50 21.92 25.44
CA ARG A 263 -7.36 21.42 26.53
C ARG A 263 -8.03 20.09 26.19
N ASP A 264 -8.18 19.75 24.92
CA ASP A 264 -8.92 18.57 24.45
C ASP A 264 -8.06 17.29 24.50
N VAL A 265 -6.74 17.46 24.55
CA VAL A 265 -5.76 16.36 24.57
C VAL A 265 -4.94 16.36 25.86
N GLN A 266 -4.16 15.30 26.10
CA GLN A 266 -3.07 15.31 27.07
C GLN A 266 -1.74 15.37 26.32
N ILE A 267 -0.92 16.36 26.66
CA ILE A 267 0.34 16.62 25.97
C ILE A 267 1.47 16.02 26.80
N ILE A 268 2.16 15.03 26.23
CA ILE A 268 3.20 14.27 26.93
C ILE A 268 4.54 14.63 26.30
N ASP A 269 5.32 15.42 27.02
CA ASP A 269 6.66 15.78 26.62
C ASP A 269 7.64 14.69 27.06
N VAL A 270 8.29 14.05 26.09
CA VAL A 270 9.19 12.91 26.31
C VAL A 270 10.66 13.29 26.22
N ARG A 271 10.98 14.59 26.25
CA ARG A 271 12.35 15.09 26.38
C ARG A 271 12.89 14.85 27.79
N GLU A 272 14.18 15.15 27.98
CA GLU A 272 14.79 15.20 29.30
C GLU A 272 14.44 16.52 30.02
N ALA A 273 14.61 16.55 31.35
CA ALA A 273 14.18 17.67 32.19
C ALA A 273 14.93 18.98 31.90
N ASP A 274 16.19 18.89 31.49
CA ASP A 274 17.02 20.01 31.05
C ASP A 274 16.52 20.61 29.73
N GLU A 275 16.04 19.78 28.80
CA GLU A 275 15.41 20.24 27.56
C GLU A 275 14.03 20.86 27.81
N PHE A 276 13.24 20.30 28.72
CA PHE A 276 11.89 20.77 29.06
C PHE A 276 11.89 22.18 29.69
N ASN A 277 12.87 22.43 30.55
CA ASN A 277 13.13 23.75 31.16
C ASN A 277 14.15 24.59 30.37
N GLY A 278 14.59 24.09 29.22
CA GLY A 278 15.61 24.72 28.40
C GLY A 278 15.08 25.86 27.53
N PRO A 279 15.90 26.38 26.60
CA PRO A 279 15.57 27.59 25.83
C PRO A 279 14.33 27.43 24.94
N LEU A 280 14.01 26.20 24.53
CA LEU A 280 12.81 25.91 23.73
C LEU A 280 11.51 26.03 24.53
N GLY A 281 11.57 26.05 25.86
CA GLY A 281 10.38 25.92 26.71
C GLY A 281 9.64 24.61 26.45
N HIS A 282 8.35 24.59 26.75
CA HIS A 282 7.45 23.48 26.43
C HIS A 282 6.05 23.97 26.05
N VAL A 283 5.27 23.10 25.42
CA VAL A 283 3.88 23.41 25.06
C VAL A 283 3.06 23.65 26.34
N PRO A 284 2.17 24.65 26.40
CA PRO A 284 1.38 24.94 27.59
C PRO A 284 0.55 23.73 28.04
N GLY A 285 0.53 23.46 29.35
CA GLY A 285 -0.12 22.28 29.92
C GLY A 285 0.55 20.94 29.61
N ALA A 286 1.75 20.93 29.03
CA ALA A 286 2.50 19.69 28.79
C ALA A 286 2.98 19.04 30.09
N ARG A 287 2.87 17.72 30.15
CA ARG A 287 3.40 16.90 31.24
C ARG A 287 4.71 16.26 30.83
N LEU A 288 5.77 16.50 31.62
CA LEU A 288 7.08 15.86 31.41
C LEU A 288 7.06 14.38 31.85
N VAL A 289 7.24 13.48 30.89
CA VAL A 289 7.43 12.04 31.09
C VAL A 289 8.55 11.57 30.14
N PRO A 290 9.83 11.63 30.55
CA PRO A 290 10.96 11.31 29.67
C PRO A 290 10.84 9.90 29.09
N LEU A 291 11.24 9.74 27.82
CA LEU A 291 11.02 8.51 27.04
C LEU A 291 11.50 7.25 27.77
N GLY A 292 12.67 7.29 28.42
CA GLY A 292 13.24 6.16 29.15
C GLY A 292 12.44 5.71 30.38
N SER A 293 11.56 6.58 30.90
CA SER A 293 10.68 6.31 32.03
C SER A 293 9.22 6.04 31.63
N LEU A 294 8.86 6.32 30.37
CA LEU A 294 7.48 6.34 29.89
C LEU A 294 6.74 5.03 30.17
N THR A 295 7.33 3.87 29.84
CA THR A 295 6.70 2.56 30.01
C THR A 295 6.37 2.23 31.47
N LYS A 296 7.17 2.71 32.42
CA LYS A 296 6.94 2.53 33.86
C LYS A 296 5.89 3.50 34.42
N ARG A 297 5.66 4.61 33.72
CA ARG A 297 4.80 5.72 34.14
C ARG A 297 3.51 5.84 33.33
N VAL A 298 3.20 4.84 32.49
CA VAL A 298 1.98 4.84 31.67
C VAL A 298 0.71 4.92 32.53
N GLY A 299 0.71 4.32 33.73
CA GLY A 299 -0.42 4.38 34.67
C GLY A 299 -0.75 5.79 35.15
N GLU A 300 0.12 6.76 34.89
CA GLU A 300 -0.15 8.17 35.18
C GLU A 300 -1.02 8.86 34.12
N LEU A 301 -1.22 8.24 32.95
CA LEU A 301 -1.91 8.79 31.79
C LEU A 301 -3.35 8.27 31.68
N GLN A 302 -4.25 9.09 31.12
CA GLN A 302 -5.67 8.74 30.97
C GLN A 302 -5.92 8.08 29.61
N LYS A 303 -6.39 6.83 29.56
CA LYS A 303 -6.59 6.13 28.27
C LYS A 303 -7.74 6.71 27.46
N GLU A 304 -8.70 7.32 28.14
CA GLU A 304 -9.93 7.90 27.60
C GLU A 304 -9.73 9.32 27.07
N LYS A 305 -8.53 9.90 27.20
CA LYS A 305 -8.20 11.21 26.63
C LYS A 305 -7.16 11.05 25.52
N PRO A 306 -7.31 11.66 24.34
CA PRO A 306 -6.30 11.57 23.30
C PRO A 306 -4.94 12.09 23.76
N VAL A 307 -3.86 11.43 23.33
CA VAL A 307 -2.48 11.76 23.70
C VAL A 307 -1.76 12.38 22.52
N VAL A 308 -1.11 13.52 22.73
CA VAL A 308 -0.13 14.07 21.80
C VAL A 308 1.25 14.03 22.44
N THR A 309 2.15 13.28 21.84
CA THR A 309 3.54 13.17 22.31
C THR A 309 4.42 14.23 21.65
N VAL A 310 5.29 14.85 22.44
CA VAL A 310 6.17 15.94 22.00
C VAL A 310 7.61 15.63 22.37
N CYS A 311 8.52 15.91 21.45
CA CYS A 311 9.95 15.99 21.78
C CYS A 311 10.61 17.16 21.05
N ARG A 312 11.94 17.20 21.01
CA ARG A 312 12.68 18.28 20.33
C ARG A 312 12.32 18.39 18.84
N SER A 313 12.32 17.29 18.10
CA SER A 313 12.22 17.29 16.63
C SER A 313 11.21 16.29 16.04
N GLY A 314 10.46 15.57 16.88
CA GLY A 314 9.48 14.56 16.45
C GLY A 314 9.95 13.10 16.54
N ALA A 315 11.26 12.82 16.61
CA ALA A 315 11.78 11.45 16.56
C ALA A 315 11.50 10.62 17.83
N ARG A 316 11.82 11.15 19.02
CA ARG A 316 11.59 10.46 20.31
C ARG A 316 10.10 10.33 20.62
N SER A 317 9.32 11.34 20.25
CA SER A 317 7.87 11.33 20.41
C SER A 317 7.19 10.32 19.49
N ALA A 318 7.67 10.13 18.25
CA ALA A 318 7.21 9.00 17.42
C ALA A 318 7.45 7.63 18.09
N GLN A 319 8.61 7.40 18.73
CA GLN A 319 8.81 6.17 19.51
C GLN A 319 7.86 6.08 20.71
N ALA A 320 7.54 7.22 21.35
CA ALA A 320 6.58 7.27 22.45
C ALA A 320 5.17 6.84 21.99
N THR A 321 4.73 7.21 20.78
CA THR A 321 3.41 6.77 20.28
C THR A 321 3.34 5.24 20.16
N VAL A 322 4.41 4.61 19.68
CA VAL A 322 4.50 3.14 19.58
C VAL A 322 4.43 2.49 20.96
N LEU A 323 5.15 3.03 21.95
CA LEU A 323 5.13 2.51 23.32
C LEU A 323 3.74 2.64 23.97
N LEU A 324 3.07 3.77 23.75
CA LEU A 324 1.72 4.01 24.26
C LEU A 324 0.69 3.13 23.56
N GLY A 325 0.80 2.93 22.25
CA GLY A 325 -0.04 1.99 21.50
C GLY A 325 0.06 0.57 22.05
N LYS A 326 1.28 0.08 22.32
CA LYS A 326 1.52 -1.23 22.97
C LYS A 326 0.92 -1.32 24.38
N ALA A 327 0.76 -0.20 25.07
CA ALA A 327 0.14 -0.14 26.39
C ALA A 327 -1.40 0.03 26.34
N GLY A 328 -2.00 -0.01 25.15
CA GLY A 328 -3.44 0.05 24.92
C GLY A 328 -4.01 1.46 24.83
N PHE A 329 -3.21 2.45 24.41
CA PHE A 329 -3.71 3.78 24.05
C PHE A 329 -4.05 3.79 22.56
N GLU A 330 -5.33 3.94 22.23
CA GLU A 330 -5.81 3.89 20.85
C GLU A 330 -5.77 5.26 20.15
N ARG A 331 -5.86 6.35 20.93
CA ARG A 331 -5.84 7.73 20.43
C ARG A 331 -4.53 8.41 20.79
N VAL A 332 -3.51 8.17 19.98
CA VAL A 332 -2.16 8.72 20.18
C VAL A 332 -1.62 9.29 18.88
N ALA A 333 -1.07 10.50 18.94
CA ALA A 333 -0.37 11.13 17.83
C ALA A 333 0.98 11.72 18.26
N ASN A 334 1.87 11.89 17.29
CA ASN A 334 3.13 12.60 17.39
C ASN A 334 2.94 14.06 16.95
N LEU A 335 3.51 15.01 17.68
CA LEU A 335 3.55 16.39 17.19
C LEU A 335 4.56 16.52 16.04
N SER A 336 4.06 16.79 14.83
CA SER A 336 4.90 16.86 13.63
C SER A 336 5.97 17.95 13.78
N GLY A 337 7.25 17.56 13.66
CA GLY A 337 8.41 18.45 13.81
C GLY A 337 8.78 18.87 15.24
N GLY A 338 8.03 18.43 16.25
CA GLY A 338 8.31 18.69 17.67
C GLY A 338 8.43 20.17 18.05
N MET A 339 9.12 20.45 19.16
CA MET A 339 9.31 21.80 19.69
C MET A 339 10.06 22.74 18.73
N LEU A 340 10.94 22.22 17.87
CA LEU A 340 11.61 23.04 16.86
C LEU A 340 10.59 23.67 15.89
N ARG A 341 9.63 22.89 15.38
CA ARG A 341 8.58 23.41 14.49
C ARG A 341 7.60 24.31 15.25
N TRP A 342 7.20 23.91 16.46
CA TRP A 342 6.36 24.70 17.34
C TRP A 342 6.91 26.12 17.55
N ARG A 343 8.19 26.22 17.92
CA ARG A 343 8.88 27.51 18.11
C ARG A 343 9.09 28.26 16.81
N ALA A 344 9.42 27.58 15.71
CA ALA A 344 9.56 28.23 14.41
C ALA A 344 8.25 28.89 13.94
N GLN A 345 7.10 28.32 14.32
CA GLN A 345 5.77 28.87 14.05
C GLN A 345 5.31 29.91 15.09
N ARG A 346 6.14 30.18 16.11
CA ARG A 346 5.91 31.18 17.18
C ARG A 346 4.66 30.91 18.03
N PHE A 347 4.32 29.64 18.20
CA PHE A 347 3.23 29.24 19.08
C PHE A 347 3.60 29.39 20.55
N ALA A 348 2.57 29.58 21.38
CA ALA A 348 2.73 29.84 22.81
C ALA A 348 3.53 28.74 23.52
N VAL A 349 4.36 29.12 24.49
CA VAL A 349 5.13 28.19 25.32
C VAL A 349 5.08 28.59 26.79
N GLU A 350 5.19 27.61 27.68
CA GLU A 350 5.50 27.81 29.09
C GLU A 350 7.02 27.69 29.29
N GLY A 351 7.61 28.69 29.95
CA GLY A 351 9.07 28.81 30.07
C GLY A 351 9.77 29.06 28.72
N GLY A 352 11.08 28.84 28.70
CA GLY A 352 11.93 29.17 27.55
C GLY A 352 12.42 30.61 27.56
N THR A 353 13.32 30.91 26.63
CA THR A 353 13.88 32.25 26.39
C THR A 353 13.52 32.65 24.98
N ASP A 354 13.18 33.93 24.78
CA ASP A 354 12.76 34.49 23.49
C ASP A 354 13.79 34.29 22.38
#